data_AF-A0AAN9PSR3-F1
#
_entry.id   AF-A0AAN9PSR3-F1
#
_cell.length_a   1.000
_cell.length_b   1.000
_cell.length_c   1.000
_cell.angle_alpha   90.00
_cell.angle_beta   90.00
_cell.angle_gamma   90.00
#
_symmetry.space_group_name_H-M   'P 1'
#
loop_
_entity.id
_entity.type
_entity.pdbx_description
1 polymer ?
#
loop_
_entity_poly.entity_id
_entity_poly.type
_entity_poly.pdbx_seq_one_letter_code
_entity_poly.pdbx_strand_id
1 'polypeptide(L)'
;MLSQQHHHFLSLFSKETPTHFTSLSLPKDTRHNVVRWIRRASEFHGFTSLTTVLAVNYFDRFIASLRFQIHKPWMTQLATVACLSLAAKMEETHVPLLLDLQVEESRFVFEAKTIQRMELLVLSTLEWKMNPVTPISFFQHIVTWLGLKKCLQLKFLCRCERVLLCVIADSRVMSYLPSTLAAATMIHVIEEIETFSAATEYRNQVIGLLKQNEEQVNECYKLVLKVLVGNEGIQNNVVQKRKRPSEPSSPGGVIDESFSCDSSNDSWTVASSVSLSVEPVLKRSKAQDQQIQRLPSVNNNCGSIDVLNSPHS
;
A
#
# COMPACT_ATOMS: atom_id res chain seq x y z
N MET A 1 27.75 9.77 2.27
CA MET A 1 26.27 9.68 2.29
C MET A 1 25.61 10.53 1.19
N LEU A 2 25.98 11.80 1.01
CA LEU A 2 25.41 12.67 -0.05
C LEU A 2 25.64 12.15 -1.49
N SER A 3 26.81 11.56 -1.80
CA SER A 3 27.10 10.99 -3.13
C SER A 3 26.25 9.76 -3.48
N GLN A 4 25.92 8.94 -2.49
CA GLN A 4 25.15 7.71 -2.67
C GLN A 4 23.64 8.00 -2.82
N GLN A 5 23.13 8.97 -2.06
CA GLN A 5 21.75 9.46 -2.23
C GLN A 5 21.55 10.14 -3.59
N HIS A 6 22.54 10.89 -4.07
CA HIS A 6 22.48 11.53 -5.38
C HIS A 6 22.48 10.51 -6.54
N HIS A 7 23.30 9.46 -6.45
CA HIS A 7 23.29 8.36 -7.42
C HIS A 7 21.97 7.59 -7.43
N HIS A 8 21.38 7.33 -6.26
CA HIS A 8 20.08 6.68 -6.15
C HIS A 8 18.98 7.54 -6.77
N PHE A 9 18.97 8.84 -6.48
CA PHE A 9 18.01 9.79 -7.05
C PHE A 9 18.10 9.85 -8.59
N LEU A 10 19.31 9.91 -9.16
CA LEU A 10 19.51 9.86 -10.61
C LEU A 10 19.08 8.52 -11.22
N SER A 11 19.26 7.40 -10.50
CA SER A 11 18.75 6.11 -10.93
C SER A 11 17.22 6.05 -10.96
N LEU A 12 16.51 6.85 -10.15
CA LEU A 12 15.05 6.90 -10.21
C LEU A 12 14.60 7.55 -11.52
N PHE A 13 15.23 8.65 -11.94
CA PHE A 13 14.94 9.30 -13.23
C PHE A 13 15.24 8.42 -14.44
N SER A 14 16.28 7.57 -14.38
CA SER A 14 16.56 6.66 -15.51
C SER A 14 15.58 5.50 -15.62
N LYS A 15 14.88 5.17 -14.51
CA LYS A 15 13.97 4.02 -14.40
C LYS A 15 12.50 4.41 -14.41
N GLU A 16 12.20 5.70 -14.28
CA GLU A 16 10.83 6.15 -14.28
C GLU A 16 10.21 5.98 -15.67
N THR A 17 9.00 5.45 -15.67
CA THR A 17 8.20 5.31 -16.88
C THR A 17 6.81 5.81 -16.55
N PRO A 18 6.16 6.54 -17.48
CA PRO A 18 4.76 6.89 -17.30
C PRO A 18 3.96 5.59 -17.27
N THR A 19 3.01 5.48 -16.35
CA THR A 19 2.10 4.34 -16.34
C THR A 19 1.07 4.61 -17.41
N HIS A 20 1.35 4.23 -18.66
CA HIS A 20 0.44 4.43 -19.79
C HIS A 20 -0.85 3.60 -19.59
N PHE A 21 -1.80 4.15 -18.83
CA PHE A 21 -3.16 3.65 -18.79
C PHE A 21 -3.88 4.16 -20.04
N THR A 22 -3.96 3.31 -21.07
CA THR A 22 -4.75 3.61 -22.26
C THR A 22 -6.22 3.46 -21.90
N SER A 23 -6.98 4.55 -21.90
CA SER A 23 -8.41 4.58 -21.56
C SER A 23 -9.32 3.70 -22.44
N LEU A 24 -8.77 3.02 -23.44
CA LEU A 24 -9.49 2.10 -24.32
C LEU A 24 -9.72 0.71 -23.71
N SER A 25 -9.01 0.31 -22.64
CA SER A 25 -9.09 -1.07 -22.13
C SER A 25 -10.17 -1.28 -21.06
N LEU A 26 -10.61 -0.25 -20.34
CA LEU A 26 -11.60 -0.39 -19.26
C LEU A 26 -12.43 0.89 -19.05
N PRO A 27 -13.76 0.78 -18.76
CA PRO A 27 -14.56 1.94 -18.36
C PRO A 27 -13.99 2.63 -17.12
N LYS A 28 -14.02 3.97 -17.09
CA LYS A 28 -13.48 4.79 -15.98
C LYS A 28 -14.06 4.39 -14.63
N ASP A 29 -15.36 4.09 -14.59
CA ASP A 29 -16.07 3.70 -13.37
C ASP A 29 -15.56 2.38 -12.80
N THR A 30 -15.16 1.44 -13.66
CA THR A 30 -14.65 0.13 -13.22
C THR A 30 -13.27 0.29 -12.58
N ARG A 31 -12.35 1.05 -13.18
CA ARG A 31 -11.05 1.32 -12.56
C ARG A 31 -11.21 2.05 -11.23
N HIS A 32 -12.10 3.05 -11.17
CA HIS A 32 -12.35 3.78 -9.93
C HIS A 32 -12.86 2.86 -8.81
N ASN A 33 -13.74 1.91 -9.12
CA ASN A 33 -14.20 0.90 -8.17
C ASN A 33 -13.07 -0.03 -7.71
N VAL A 34 -12.18 -0.43 -8.62
CA VAL A 34 -10.99 -1.25 -8.31
C VAL A 34 -10.06 -0.52 -7.35
N VAL A 35 -9.66 0.71 -7.66
CA VAL A 35 -8.77 1.50 -6.80
C VAL A 35 -9.41 1.74 -5.43
N ARG A 36 -10.73 2.01 -5.41
CA ARG A 36 -11.46 2.16 -4.15
C ARG A 36 -11.41 0.87 -3.32
N TRP A 37 -11.63 -0.30 -3.93
CA TRP A 37 -11.56 -1.59 -3.25
C TRP A 37 -10.14 -1.88 -2.73
N ILE A 38 -9.09 -1.65 -3.54
CA ILE A 38 -7.69 -1.83 -3.12
C ILE A 38 -7.41 -0.97 -1.88
N ARG A 39 -7.75 0.33 -1.92
CA ARG A 39 -7.49 1.25 -0.80
C ARG A 39 -8.14 0.77 0.49
N ARG A 40 -9.40 0.36 0.39
CA ARG A 40 -10.23 -0.19 1.46
C ARG A 40 -9.66 -1.47 2.06
N ALA A 41 -9.26 -2.42 1.21
CA ALA A 41 -8.60 -3.65 1.65
C ALA A 41 -7.24 -3.35 2.32
N SER A 42 -6.45 -2.43 1.77
CA SER A 42 -5.20 -1.98 2.39
C SER A 42 -5.44 -1.35 3.77
N GLU A 43 -6.45 -0.48 3.90
CA GLU A 43 -6.85 0.14 5.17
C GLU A 43 -7.28 -0.93 6.20
N PHE A 44 -8.03 -1.94 5.77
CA PHE A 44 -8.47 -3.04 6.64
C PHE A 44 -7.30 -3.87 7.19
N HIS A 45 -6.30 -4.16 6.36
CA HIS A 45 -5.13 -4.94 6.77
C HIS A 45 -4.01 -4.08 7.38
N GLY A 46 -4.12 -2.76 7.38
CA GLY A 46 -3.09 -1.85 7.87
C GLY A 46 -1.84 -1.81 6.98
N PHE A 47 -1.99 -2.06 5.68
CA PHE A 47 -0.89 -1.97 4.72
C PHE A 47 -0.40 -0.53 4.53
N THR A 48 0.84 -0.42 4.10
CA THR A 48 1.48 0.85 3.77
C THR A 48 0.85 1.50 2.53
N SER A 49 1.01 2.82 2.43
CA SER A 49 0.62 3.59 1.23
C SER A 49 1.31 3.05 -0.03
N LEU A 50 2.55 2.57 0.10
CA LEU A 50 3.33 2.03 -1.01
C LEU A 50 2.70 0.76 -1.57
N THR A 51 2.25 -0.17 -0.72
CA THR A 51 1.52 -1.37 -1.14
C THR A 51 0.29 -1.04 -1.97
N THR A 52 -0.47 -0.02 -1.58
CA THR A 52 -1.65 0.43 -2.34
C THR A 52 -1.25 1.01 -3.70
N VAL A 53 -0.20 1.83 -3.76
CA VAL A 53 0.31 2.40 -5.01
C VAL A 53 0.84 1.32 -5.95
N LEU A 54 1.56 0.33 -5.43
CA LEU A 54 2.07 -0.82 -6.18
C LEU A 54 0.93 -1.67 -6.73
N ALA A 55 -0.07 -1.99 -5.92
CA ALA A 55 -1.23 -2.77 -6.35
C ALA A 55 -1.97 -2.10 -7.52
N VAL A 56 -2.18 -0.78 -7.44
CA VAL A 56 -2.80 0.00 -8.52
C VAL A 56 -1.91 0.00 -9.77
N ASN A 57 -0.59 0.18 -9.61
CA ASN A 57 0.36 0.13 -10.74
C ASN A 57 0.35 -1.23 -11.44
N TYR A 58 0.36 -2.33 -10.69
CA TYR A 58 0.30 -3.67 -11.26
C TYR A 58 -0.99 -3.90 -12.00
N PHE A 59 -2.12 -3.49 -11.42
CA PHE A 59 -3.43 -3.61 -12.07
C PHE A 59 -3.48 -2.82 -13.38
N ASP A 60 -3.08 -1.55 -13.37
CA ASP A 60 -3.10 -0.69 -14.55
C ASP A 60 -2.22 -1.25 -15.68
N ARG A 61 -1.00 -1.68 -15.36
CA ARG A 61 -0.09 -2.31 -16.34
C ARG A 61 -0.64 -3.63 -16.85
N PHE A 62 -1.19 -4.46 -15.97
CA PHE A 62 -1.76 -5.75 -16.34
C PHE A 62 -2.92 -5.58 -17.32
N ILE A 63 -3.82 -4.62 -17.06
CA ILE A 63 -4.96 -4.32 -17.93
C ILE A 63 -4.53 -3.63 -19.23
N ALA A 64 -3.43 -2.87 -19.24
CA ALA A 64 -2.91 -2.24 -20.45
C ALA A 64 -2.21 -3.23 -21.39
N SER A 65 -1.44 -4.18 -20.84
CA SER A 65 -0.63 -5.14 -21.61
C SER A 65 -1.47 -6.22 -22.27
N LEU A 66 -2.50 -6.69 -21.57
CA LEU A 66 -3.44 -7.63 -22.16
C LEU A 66 -4.51 -6.82 -22.89
N ARG A 67 -4.83 -7.20 -24.13
CA ARG A 67 -6.13 -6.89 -24.74
C ARG A 67 -7.23 -7.66 -24.02
N PHE A 68 -7.22 -7.55 -22.69
CA PHE A 68 -7.99 -8.35 -21.79
C PHE A 68 -9.43 -7.97 -22.04
N GLN A 69 -10.19 -8.93 -22.56
CA GLN A 69 -11.63 -8.86 -22.65
C GLN A 69 -12.18 -8.90 -21.22
N ILE A 70 -11.96 -7.84 -20.44
CA ILE A 70 -12.58 -7.61 -19.12
C ILE A 70 -14.04 -7.24 -19.38
N HIS A 71 -14.75 -8.15 -20.03
CA HIS A 71 -16.19 -8.09 -20.18
C HIS A 71 -16.86 -8.69 -18.93
N LYS A 72 -16.09 -9.41 -18.09
CA LYS A 72 -16.60 -10.10 -16.91
C LYS A 72 -16.11 -9.44 -15.61
N PRO A 73 -17.02 -8.91 -14.77
CA PRO A 73 -16.67 -8.25 -13.50
C PRO A 73 -15.87 -9.11 -12.52
N TRP A 74 -16.11 -10.44 -12.49
CA TRP A 74 -15.37 -11.34 -11.61
C TRP A 74 -13.87 -11.41 -11.96
N MET A 75 -13.53 -11.26 -13.24
CA MET A 75 -12.14 -11.33 -13.68
C MET A 75 -11.38 -10.07 -13.24
N THR A 76 -12.03 -8.91 -13.29
CA THR A 76 -11.49 -7.67 -12.73
C THR A 76 -11.22 -7.82 -11.24
N GLN A 77 -12.17 -8.37 -10.49
CA GLN A 77 -12.02 -8.59 -9.05
C GLN A 77 -10.86 -9.56 -8.76
N LEU A 78 -10.77 -10.67 -9.50
CA LEU A 78 -9.70 -11.65 -9.35
C LEU A 78 -8.32 -11.03 -9.64
N ALA A 79 -8.19 -10.27 -10.72
CA ALA A 79 -6.98 -9.54 -11.05
C ALA A 79 -6.63 -8.51 -9.97
N THR A 80 -7.63 -7.82 -9.42
CA THR A 80 -7.45 -6.85 -8.33
C THR A 80 -6.91 -7.50 -7.06
N VAL A 81 -7.52 -8.61 -6.62
CA VAL A 81 -7.09 -9.37 -5.44
C VAL A 81 -5.66 -9.90 -5.65
N ALA A 82 -5.36 -10.43 -6.84
CA ALA A 82 -4.02 -10.90 -7.16
C ALA A 82 -2.97 -9.77 -7.16
N CYS A 83 -3.30 -8.59 -7.72
CA CYS A 83 -2.41 -7.43 -7.70
C CYS A 83 -2.13 -6.93 -6.29
N LEU A 84 -3.16 -6.88 -5.42
CA LEU A 84 -2.99 -6.52 -4.01
C LEU A 84 -2.14 -7.54 -3.26
N SER A 85 -2.40 -8.84 -3.47
CA SER A 85 -1.61 -9.91 -2.87
C SER A 85 -0.13 -9.85 -3.28
N LEU A 86 0.14 -9.62 -4.57
CA LEU A 86 1.51 -9.43 -5.05
C LEU A 86 2.17 -8.19 -4.43
N ALA A 87 1.46 -7.06 -4.35
CA ALA A 87 1.99 -5.85 -3.72
C ALA A 87 2.32 -6.08 -2.25
N ALA A 88 1.43 -6.74 -1.51
CA ALA A 88 1.67 -7.09 -0.12
C ALA A 88 2.91 -7.99 0.02
N LYS A 89 3.09 -8.98 -0.87
CA LYS A 89 4.30 -9.83 -0.89
C LYS A 89 5.59 -9.09 -1.22
N MET A 90 5.52 -7.97 -1.93
CA MET A 90 6.69 -7.18 -2.31
C MET A 90 7.11 -6.20 -1.22
N GLU A 91 6.18 -5.69 -0.43
CA GLU A 91 6.43 -4.55 0.48
C GLU A 91 6.16 -4.86 1.96
N GLU A 92 5.19 -5.71 2.28
CA GLU A 92 4.75 -5.92 3.66
C GLU A 92 5.55 -7.01 4.37
N THR A 93 5.82 -6.78 5.66
CA THR A 93 6.50 -7.77 6.53
C THR A 93 5.61 -8.96 6.86
N HIS A 94 4.30 -8.72 6.98
CA HIS A 94 3.30 -9.71 7.30
C HIS A 94 2.21 -9.70 6.24
N VAL A 95 2.19 -10.74 5.42
CA VAL A 95 1.20 -10.91 4.36
C VAL A 95 0.08 -11.83 4.87
N PRO A 96 -1.19 -11.36 4.89
CA PRO A 96 -2.34 -12.20 5.21
C PRO A 96 -2.49 -13.39 4.25
N LEU A 97 -3.26 -14.40 4.65
CA LEU A 97 -3.58 -15.51 3.75
C LEU A 97 -4.42 -14.99 2.57
N LEU A 98 -4.31 -15.65 1.41
CA LEU A 98 -5.02 -15.26 0.19
C LEU A 98 -6.54 -15.20 0.37
N LEU A 99 -7.09 -16.06 1.23
CA LEU A 99 -8.52 -16.07 1.54
C LEU A 99 -8.91 -14.86 2.40
N ASP A 100 -8.03 -14.44 3.30
CA ASP A 100 -8.25 -13.32 4.21
C ASP A 100 -8.10 -11.95 3.52
N LEU A 101 -7.44 -11.89 2.35
CA LEU A 101 -7.32 -10.67 1.54
C LEU A 101 -8.63 -10.25 0.85
N GLN A 102 -9.64 -11.12 0.81
CA GLN A 102 -10.89 -10.91 0.09
C GLN A 102 -11.93 -10.20 0.99
N VAL A 103 -11.58 -9.01 1.46
CA VAL A 103 -12.38 -8.25 2.43
C VAL A 103 -13.36 -7.27 1.77
N GLU A 104 -14.23 -6.71 2.61
CA GLU A 104 -15.09 -5.55 2.33
C GLU A 104 -16.04 -5.71 1.14
N GLU A 105 -17.03 -6.61 1.29
CA GLU A 105 -18.07 -6.86 0.29
C GLU A 105 -17.51 -7.25 -1.09
N SER A 106 -16.51 -8.14 -1.10
CA SER A 106 -16.05 -8.76 -2.34
C SER A 106 -17.24 -9.43 -3.03
N ARG A 107 -17.65 -8.90 -4.19
CA ARG A 107 -18.78 -9.44 -4.97
C ARG A 107 -18.58 -10.90 -5.38
N PHE A 108 -17.32 -11.34 -5.39
CA PHE A 108 -16.89 -12.67 -5.75
C PHE A 108 -15.84 -13.14 -4.74
N VAL A 109 -15.92 -14.39 -4.34
CA VAL A 109 -14.93 -15.06 -3.49
C VAL A 109 -14.27 -16.15 -4.32
N PHE A 110 -12.94 -16.19 -4.27
CA PHE A 110 -12.11 -17.09 -5.05
C PHE A 110 -11.34 -18.03 -4.14
N GLU A 111 -11.12 -19.25 -4.63
CA GLU A 111 -10.20 -20.19 -4.00
C GLU A 111 -8.75 -19.68 -4.10
N ALA A 112 -7.93 -20.00 -3.09
CA ALA A 112 -6.52 -19.62 -3.06
C ALA A 112 -5.76 -20.06 -4.32
N LYS A 113 -6.04 -21.26 -4.86
CA LYS A 113 -5.42 -21.77 -6.10
C LYS A 113 -5.74 -20.90 -7.32
N THR A 114 -6.95 -20.36 -7.39
CA THR A 114 -7.38 -19.48 -8.48
C THR A 114 -6.68 -18.13 -8.39
N ILE A 115 -6.53 -17.60 -7.17
CA ILE A 115 -5.75 -16.37 -6.93
C ILE A 115 -4.29 -16.58 -7.33
N GLN A 116 -3.65 -17.69 -6.90
CA GLN A 116 -2.26 -18.00 -7.27
C GLN A 116 -2.03 -18.11 -8.78
N ARG A 117 -2.97 -18.71 -9.52
CA ARG A 117 -2.91 -18.76 -10.99
C ARG A 117 -2.97 -17.36 -11.60
N MET A 118 -3.82 -16.48 -11.06
CA MET A 118 -3.87 -15.09 -11.49
C MET A 118 -2.59 -14.33 -11.12
N GLU A 119 -2.01 -14.56 -9.93
CA GLU A 119 -0.72 -13.97 -9.54
C GLU A 119 0.38 -14.31 -10.54
N LEU A 120 0.49 -15.58 -10.92
CA LEU A 120 1.46 -16.02 -11.93
C LEU A 120 1.23 -15.37 -13.30
N LEU A 121 -0.04 -15.20 -13.69
CA LEU A 121 -0.39 -14.52 -14.93
C LEU A 121 0.02 -13.04 -14.90
N VAL A 122 -0.25 -12.34 -13.79
CA VAL A 122 0.18 -10.95 -13.58
C VAL A 122 1.71 -10.86 -13.62
N LEU A 123 2.43 -11.70 -12.86
CA LEU A 123 3.89 -11.72 -12.84
C LEU A 123 4.48 -11.93 -14.24
N SER A 124 3.96 -12.91 -14.98
CA SER A 124 4.42 -13.22 -16.33
C SER A 124 4.16 -12.07 -17.30
N THR A 125 2.99 -11.43 -17.20
CA THR A 125 2.60 -10.28 -18.04
C THR A 125 3.47 -9.06 -17.75
N LEU A 126 3.82 -8.85 -16.49
CA LEU A 126 4.68 -7.74 -16.06
C LEU A 126 6.17 -8.06 -16.20
N GLU A 127 6.54 -9.21 -16.77
CA GLU A 127 7.93 -9.68 -16.90
C GLU A 127 8.67 -9.67 -15.56
N TRP A 128 7.96 -9.95 -14.47
CA TRP A 128 8.48 -9.90 -13.10
C TRP A 128 9.04 -8.53 -12.66
N LYS A 129 8.75 -7.46 -13.42
CA LYS A 129 9.13 -6.08 -13.08
C LYS A 129 8.18 -5.50 -12.03
N MET A 130 8.35 -5.98 -10.79
CA MET A 130 7.47 -5.70 -9.66
C MET A 130 7.88 -4.49 -8.82
N ASN A 131 9.05 -3.90 -9.04
CA ASN A 131 9.50 -2.71 -8.31
C ASN A 131 9.56 -1.47 -9.22
N PRO A 132 8.40 -0.93 -9.67
CA PRO A 132 8.35 0.30 -10.44
C PRO A 132 8.78 1.49 -9.59
N VAL A 133 9.28 2.54 -10.24
CA VAL A 133 9.50 3.83 -9.57
C VAL A 133 8.14 4.44 -9.21
N THR A 134 7.93 4.78 -7.94
CA THR A 134 6.69 5.38 -7.44
C THR A 134 6.90 6.83 -6.99
N PRO A 135 5.85 7.68 -6.96
CA PRO A 135 5.97 9.05 -6.43
C PRO A 135 6.48 9.10 -4.98
N ILE A 136 6.18 8.07 -4.19
CA ILE A 136 6.62 7.94 -2.78
C ILE A 136 8.16 7.93 -2.68
N SER A 137 8.85 7.29 -3.64
CA SER A 137 10.32 7.26 -3.67
C SER A 137 10.94 8.66 -3.81
N PHE A 138 10.26 9.58 -4.50
CA PHE A 138 10.70 10.97 -4.65
C PHE A 138 10.39 11.80 -3.40
N PHE A 139 9.27 11.57 -2.71
CA PHE A 139 8.92 12.29 -1.49
C PHE A 139 10.04 12.22 -0.44
N GLN A 140 10.58 11.02 -0.19
CA GLN A 140 11.65 10.83 0.79
C GLN A 140 12.92 11.62 0.44
N HIS A 141 13.28 11.68 -0.84
CA HIS A 141 14.46 12.41 -1.31
C HIS A 141 14.27 13.92 -1.15
N ILE A 142 13.12 14.44 -1.58
CA ILE A 142 12.87 15.88 -1.55
C ILE A 142 12.74 16.37 -0.10
N VAL A 143 12.09 15.61 0.79
CA VAL A 143 11.96 15.97 2.21
C VAL A 143 13.30 16.00 2.94
N THR A 144 14.22 15.10 2.59
CA THR A 144 15.59 15.13 3.13
C THR A 144 16.33 16.39 2.67
N TRP A 145 16.10 16.80 1.43
CA TRP A 145 16.72 17.98 0.85
C TRP A 145 16.17 19.29 1.43
N LEU A 146 14.86 19.36 1.74
CA LEU A 146 14.21 20.53 2.34
C LEU A 146 14.68 20.86 3.77
N GLY A 147 15.51 20.01 4.40
CA GLY A 147 16.12 20.31 5.70
C GLY A 147 15.14 20.41 6.88
N LEU A 148 13.91 19.90 6.73
CA LEU A 148 12.88 19.96 7.77
C LEU A 148 13.27 19.15 9.02
N LYS A 149 12.78 19.57 10.20
CA LYS A 149 12.94 18.78 11.44
C LYS A 149 12.28 17.40 11.30
N LYS A 150 12.88 16.34 11.86
CA LYS A 150 12.40 14.94 11.73
C LYS A 150 10.90 14.73 11.99
N CYS A 151 10.33 15.38 13.02
CA CYS A 151 8.90 15.26 13.33
C CYS A 151 8.01 15.92 12.24
N LEU A 152 8.45 17.04 11.67
CA LEU A 152 7.76 17.72 10.58
C LEU A 152 7.89 16.93 9.26
N GLN A 153 9.04 16.31 9.01
CA GLN A 153 9.27 15.44 7.85
C GLN A 153 8.24 14.31 7.79
N LEU A 154 8.02 13.61 8.92
CA LEU A 154 7.06 12.52 8.96
C LEU A 154 5.63 13.00 8.70
N LYS A 155 5.21 14.10 9.36
CA LYS A 155 3.88 14.68 9.14
C LYS A 155 3.65 15.12 7.69
N PHE A 156 4.67 15.71 7.09
CA PHE A 156 4.64 16.14 5.70
C PHE A 156 4.53 14.93 4.76
N LEU A 157 5.38 13.91 4.94
CA LEU A 157 5.34 12.67 4.15
C LEU A 157 3.98 11.97 4.24
N CYS A 158 3.44 11.81 5.46
CA CYS A 158 2.11 11.22 5.64
C CYS A 158 1.02 12.01 4.89
N ARG A 159 1.15 13.35 4.83
CA ARG A 159 0.19 14.18 4.10
C ARG A 159 0.33 14.03 2.59
N CYS A 160 1.56 13.99 2.07
CA CYS A 160 1.82 13.69 0.66
C CYS A 160 1.31 12.31 0.24
N GLU A 161 1.56 11.28 1.05
CA GLU A 161 1.04 9.93 0.80
C GLU A 161 -0.49 9.91 0.78
N ARG A 162 -1.15 10.58 1.74
CA ARG A 162 -2.61 10.66 1.77
C ARG A 162 -3.17 11.35 0.52
N VAL A 163 -2.56 12.48 0.10
CA VAL A 163 -2.96 13.17 -1.13
C VAL A 163 -2.76 12.26 -2.34
N LEU A 164 -1.61 11.58 -2.42
CA LEU A 164 -1.34 10.63 -3.50
C LEU A 164 -2.40 9.53 -3.56
N LEU A 165 -2.74 8.90 -2.43
CA LEU A 165 -3.78 7.85 -2.36
C LEU A 165 -5.17 8.34 -2.79
N CYS A 166 -5.50 9.62 -2.56
CA CYS A 166 -6.73 10.23 -3.06
C CYS A 166 -6.70 10.43 -4.58
N VAL A 167 -5.55 10.83 -5.11
CA VAL A 167 -5.38 11.25 -6.50
C VAL A 167 -5.23 10.06 -7.45
N ILE A 168 -4.61 8.95 -7.03
CA ILE A 168 -4.42 7.74 -7.86
C ILE A 168 -5.74 7.07 -8.31
N ALA A 169 -6.85 7.40 -7.66
CA ALA A 169 -8.18 6.96 -8.06
C ALA A 169 -8.61 7.52 -9.43
N ASP A 170 -8.06 8.66 -9.85
CA ASP A 170 -8.25 9.22 -11.19
C ASP A 170 -7.20 8.69 -12.16
N SER A 171 -7.64 8.03 -13.23
CA SER A 171 -6.74 7.43 -14.21
C SER A 171 -5.88 8.46 -14.96
N ARG A 172 -6.34 9.71 -15.07
CA ARG A 172 -5.64 10.78 -15.78
C ARG A 172 -4.35 11.19 -15.08
N VAL A 173 -4.24 10.91 -13.80
CA VAL A 173 -3.04 11.25 -13.02
C VAL A 173 -1.93 10.25 -13.32
N MET A 174 -2.27 9.00 -13.62
CA MET A 174 -1.28 7.95 -13.90
C MET A 174 -0.55 8.13 -15.23
N SER A 175 -1.03 9.01 -16.12
CA SER A 175 -0.32 9.33 -17.37
C SER A 175 0.91 10.22 -17.16
N TYR A 176 1.05 10.86 -16.01
CA TYR A 176 2.23 11.67 -15.66
C TYR A 176 3.37 10.78 -15.16
N LEU A 177 4.60 11.29 -15.24
CA LEU A 177 5.76 10.64 -14.65
C LEU A 177 5.63 10.63 -13.11
N PRO A 178 6.14 9.58 -12.43
CA PRO A 178 6.15 9.52 -10.96
C PRO A 178 6.79 10.74 -10.30
N SER A 179 7.87 11.28 -10.88
CA SER A 179 8.51 12.52 -10.44
C SER A 179 7.61 13.76 -10.58
N THR A 180 6.87 13.88 -11.68
CA THR A 180 5.92 14.99 -11.91
C THR A 180 4.77 14.95 -10.93
N LEU A 181 4.20 13.76 -10.72
CA LEU A 181 3.14 13.56 -9.75
C LEU A 181 3.63 13.83 -8.33
N ALA A 182 4.86 13.43 -8.00
CA ALA A 182 5.48 13.73 -6.72
C ALA A 182 5.62 15.25 -6.51
N ALA A 183 6.14 15.97 -7.53
CA ALA A 183 6.27 17.42 -7.49
C ALA A 183 4.93 18.12 -7.24
N ALA A 184 3.92 17.80 -8.06
CA ALA A 184 2.60 18.38 -7.96
C ALA A 184 1.94 18.11 -6.60
N THR A 185 2.10 16.90 -6.07
CA THR A 185 1.58 16.52 -4.75
C THR A 185 2.29 17.27 -3.63
N MET A 186 3.61 17.41 -3.70
CA MET A 186 4.38 18.12 -2.68
C MET A 186 4.08 19.61 -2.68
N ILE A 187 4.02 20.22 -3.86
CA ILE A 187 3.62 21.62 -4.03
C ILE A 187 2.25 21.87 -3.39
N HIS A 188 1.28 20.99 -3.63
CA HIS A 188 -0.04 21.09 -3.01
C HIS A 188 0.03 21.08 -1.47
N VAL A 189 0.79 20.16 -0.90
CA VAL A 189 0.93 20.04 0.56
C VAL A 189 1.69 21.23 1.15
N ILE A 190 2.69 21.78 0.45
CA ILE A 190 3.40 22.99 0.86
C ILE A 190 2.46 24.19 0.89
N GLU A 191 1.67 24.39 -0.17
CA GLU A 191 0.68 25.48 -0.25
C GLU A 191 -0.43 25.36 0.80
N GLU A 192 -0.72 24.15 1.29
CA GLU A 192 -1.67 23.92 2.37
C GLU A 192 -1.10 24.23 3.78
N ILE A 193 0.22 24.09 3.96
CA ILE A 193 0.90 24.24 5.27
C ILE A 193 1.46 25.66 5.46
N GLU A 194 1.94 26.31 4.41
CA GLU A 194 2.71 27.55 4.50
C GLU A 194 2.00 28.78 3.93
N THR A 195 2.39 29.96 4.42
CA THR A 195 2.02 31.26 3.84
C THR A 195 2.63 31.43 2.44
N PHE A 196 1.86 32.02 1.52
CA PHE A 196 2.11 32.13 0.08
C PHE A 196 3.55 32.53 -0.34
N SER A 197 4.25 33.34 0.46
CA SER A 197 5.63 33.78 0.17
C SER A 197 6.67 32.66 0.28
N ALA A 198 6.61 31.82 1.33
CA ALA A 198 7.54 30.70 1.51
C ALA A 198 7.24 29.55 0.55
N ALA A 199 5.95 29.33 0.26
CA ALA A 199 5.50 28.31 -0.68
C ALA A 199 6.08 28.50 -2.09
N THR A 200 6.25 29.75 -2.54
CA THR A 200 6.81 30.07 -3.87
C THR A 200 8.29 29.69 -3.98
N GLU A 201 9.08 29.91 -2.92
CA GLU A 201 10.50 29.52 -2.89
C GLU A 201 10.66 28.00 -2.93
N TYR A 202 9.90 27.28 -2.11
CA TYR A 202 9.94 25.82 -2.10
C TYR A 202 9.42 25.21 -3.40
N ARG A 203 8.40 25.80 -4.02
CA ARG A 203 7.92 25.40 -5.34
C ARG A 203 9.04 25.43 -6.37
N ASN A 204 9.76 26.55 -6.45
CA ASN A 204 10.88 26.71 -7.39
C ASN A 204 12.02 25.73 -7.09
N GLN A 205 12.28 25.47 -5.81
CA GLN A 205 13.26 24.48 -5.38
C GLN A 205 12.87 23.05 -5.82
N VAL A 206 11.62 22.64 -5.60
CA VAL A 206 11.11 21.31 -6.01
C VAL A 206 11.20 21.12 -7.52
N ILE A 207 10.79 22.14 -8.30
CA ILE A 207 10.86 22.10 -9.77
C ILE A 207 12.32 22.02 -10.24
N GLY A 208 13.19 22.86 -9.65
CA GLY A 208 14.62 22.87 -9.97
C GLY A 208 15.33 21.56 -9.68
N LEU A 209 14.99 20.89 -8.56
CA LEU A 209 15.59 19.61 -8.17
C LEU A 209 15.21 18.47 -9.08
N LEU A 210 13.95 18.43 -9.49
CA LEU A 210 13.45 17.37 -10.33
C LEU A 210 13.78 17.58 -11.82
N LYS A 211 14.40 18.73 -12.17
CA LYS A 211 14.68 19.16 -13.56
C LYS A 211 13.45 19.03 -14.46
N GLN A 212 12.28 19.28 -13.89
CA GLN A 212 11.01 19.06 -14.57
C GLN A 212 10.64 20.26 -15.43
N ASN A 213 9.89 19.99 -16.49
CA ASN A 213 9.20 21.02 -17.24
C ASN A 213 8.09 21.63 -16.35
N GLU A 214 8.19 22.94 -16.11
CA GLU A 214 7.27 23.68 -15.23
C GLU A 214 5.82 23.60 -15.73
N GLU A 215 5.60 23.59 -17.05
CA GLU A 215 4.27 23.46 -17.63
C GLU A 215 3.62 22.11 -17.31
N GLN A 216 4.37 21.01 -17.41
CA GLN A 216 3.88 19.65 -17.07
C GLN A 216 3.52 19.53 -15.59
N VAL A 217 4.35 20.10 -14.70
CA VAL A 217 4.07 20.13 -13.26
C VAL A 217 2.82 20.96 -12.97
N ASN A 218 2.66 22.11 -13.63
CA ASN A 218 1.50 22.98 -13.46
C ASN A 218 0.21 22.32 -13.92
N GLU A 219 0.21 21.61 -15.06
CA GLU A 219 -0.96 20.87 -15.52
C GLU A 219 -1.31 19.70 -14.59
N CYS A 220 -0.29 18.95 -14.13
CA CYS A 220 -0.48 17.89 -13.14
C CYS A 220 -1.05 18.46 -11.82
N TYR A 221 -0.54 19.59 -11.36
CA TYR A 221 -1.00 20.29 -10.17
C TYR A 221 -2.48 20.72 -10.27
N LYS A 222 -2.88 21.33 -11.39
CA LYS A 222 -4.29 21.66 -11.66
C LYS A 222 -5.18 20.43 -11.63
N LEU A 223 -4.71 19.31 -12.17
CA LEU A 223 -5.44 18.05 -12.15
C LEU A 223 -5.58 17.50 -10.73
N VAL A 224 -4.51 17.52 -9.94
CA VAL A 224 -4.52 17.13 -8.51
C VAL A 224 -5.56 17.94 -7.75
N LEU A 225 -5.54 19.28 -7.87
CA LEU A 225 -6.54 20.14 -7.25
C LEU A 225 -7.97 19.79 -7.64
N LYS A 226 -8.22 19.58 -8.94
CA LYS A 226 -9.55 19.22 -9.44
C LYS A 226 -10.07 17.90 -8.85
N VAL A 227 -9.18 16.91 -8.69
CA VAL A 227 -9.54 15.61 -8.09
C VAL A 227 -9.83 15.74 -6.60
N LEU A 228 -9.04 16.53 -5.88
CA LEU A 228 -9.22 16.74 -4.44
C LEU A 228 -10.52 17.47 -4.13
N VAL A 229 -10.80 18.58 -4.83
CA VAL A 229 -12.06 19.34 -4.68
C VAL A 229 -13.29 18.49 -5.03
N GLY A 230 -13.18 17.63 -6.05
CA GLY A 230 -14.27 16.71 -6.44
C GLY A 230 -14.56 15.62 -5.39
N ASN A 231 -13.58 15.25 -4.58
CA ASN A 231 -13.70 14.17 -3.60
C ASN A 231 -14.24 14.64 -2.23
N GLU A 232 -14.13 15.94 -1.90
CA GLU A 232 -14.67 16.51 -0.65
C GLU A 232 -16.19 16.35 -0.53
N GLY A 233 -16.92 16.31 -1.65
CA GLY A 233 -18.36 16.03 -1.65
C GLY A 233 -18.74 14.59 -1.29
N ILE A 234 -17.80 13.63 -1.33
CA ILE A 234 -18.07 12.19 -1.13
C ILE A 234 -17.65 11.72 0.27
N GLN A 235 -16.64 12.35 0.89
CA GLN A 235 -16.10 11.91 2.19
C GLN A 235 -16.95 12.29 3.41
N ASN A 236 -17.82 13.30 3.31
CA ASN A 236 -18.65 13.77 4.43
C ASN A 236 -19.72 12.76 4.90
N ASN A 237 -19.96 11.67 4.16
CA ASN A 237 -20.96 10.66 4.53
C ASN A 237 -20.41 9.46 5.32
N VAL A 238 -19.09 9.32 5.48
CA VAL A 238 -18.48 8.14 6.14
C VAL A 238 -18.20 8.37 7.63
N VAL A 239 -18.17 9.62 8.10
CA VAL A 239 -17.82 9.96 9.49
C VAL A 239 -19.01 9.91 10.46
N GLN A 240 -20.27 9.84 10.01
CA GLN A 240 -21.44 9.88 10.92
C GLN A 240 -22.16 8.55 11.21
N LYS A 241 -21.63 7.39 10.80
CA LYS A 241 -22.22 6.08 11.18
C LYS A 241 -21.22 5.16 11.90
N ARG A 242 -20.84 5.55 13.11
CA ARG A 242 -20.52 4.60 14.20
C ARG A 242 -21.29 4.97 15.46
N LYS A 243 -22.62 4.90 15.42
CA LYS A 243 -23.39 4.59 16.63
C LYS A 243 -23.38 3.08 16.78
N ARG A 244 -22.50 2.56 17.65
CA ARG A 244 -22.65 1.21 18.18
C ARG A 244 -23.94 1.18 19.01
N PRO A 245 -24.77 0.12 18.92
CA PRO A 245 -25.91 -0.03 19.82
C PRO A 245 -25.38 -0.28 21.25
N SER A 246 -25.91 0.48 22.20
CA SER A 246 -25.70 0.32 23.63
C SER A 246 -26.58 -0.81 24.17
N GLU A 247 -25.98 -1.74 24.89
CA GLU A 247 -26.66 -2.69 25.78
C GLU A 247 -26.27 -2.41 27.25
N PRO A 248 -27.08 -2.87 28.23
CA PRO A 248 -27.69 -1.99 29.22
C PRO A 248 -26.94 -1.85 30.54
N SER A 249 -27.33 -0.79 31.24
CA SER A 249 -26.89 -0.29 32.53
C SER A 249 -26.87 -1.32 33.67
N SER A 250 -25.89 -1.17 34.56
CA SER A 250 -26.05 -1.47 35.99
C SER A 250 -25.38 -0.37 36.82
N PRO A 251 -25.95 0.01 37.98
CA PRO A 251 -25.80 1.38 38.49
C PRO A 251 -24.80 1.52 39.65
N GLY A 252 -24.26 2.73 39.77
CA GLY A 252 -24.16 3.44 41.05
C GLY A 252 -22.88 3.23 41.85
N GLY A 253 -21.98 4.22 41.78
CA GLY A 253 -20.83 4.35 42.67
C GLY A 253 -20.16 5.70 42.49
N VAL A 254 -20.77 6.72 43.11
CA VAL A 254 -20.36 8.12 43.17
C VAL A 254 -18.99 8.24 43.86
N ILE A 255 -18.04 8.96 43.25
CA ILE A 255 -17.34 10.10 43.88
C ILE A 255 -16.65 10.95 42.79
N ASP A 256 -16.83 12.25 43.01
CA ASP A 256 -16.29 13.42 42.31
C ASP A 256 -14.83 13.62 42.71
N GLU A 257 -13.94 13.86 41.75
CA GLU A 257 -12.75 14.67 41.99
C GLU A 257 -12.14 15.13 40.65
N SER A 258 -12.29 16.43 40.44
CA SER A 258 -11.78 17.20 39.34
C SER A 258 -10.36 17.64 39.66
N PHE A 259 -9.35 17.22 38.90
CA PHE A 259 -8.07 17.93 38.87
C PHE A 259 -7.42 17.92 37.48
N SER A 260 -7.26 19.13 36.96
CA SER A 260 -6.38 19.50 35.85
C SER A 260 -4.95 19.01 36.09
N CYS A 261 -4.34 18.42 35.08
CA CYS A 261 -2.89 18.18 35.04
C CYS A 261 -2.21 19.41 34.43
N ASP A 262 -1.76 20.33 35.28
CA ASP A 262 -0.78 21.34 34.92
C ASP A 262 0.63 20.81 35.16
N SER A 263 1.51 21.16 34.23
CA SER A 263 2.89 20.67 34.16
C SER A 263 3.73 21.14 35.35
N SER A 264 4.55 20.25 35.90
CA SER A 264 5.85 20.66 36.40
C SER A 264 6.85 19.50 36.36
N ASN A 265 8.02 19.81 35.85
CA ASN A 265 9.18 18.95 35.71
C ASN A 265 10.23 19.54 36.64
N ASP A 266 10.74 18.77 37.60
CA ASP A 266 12.00 19.11 38.24
C ASP A 266 12.79 17.86 38.62
N SER A 267 14.07 17.95 38.28
CA SER A 267 15.10 16.93 38.42
C SER A 267 15.81 17.03 39.78
N TRP A 268 16.45 15.93 40.19
CA TRP A 268 17.88 15.81 40.52
C TRP A 268 18.18 14.81 41.67
N THR A 269 18.89 13.75 41.28
CA THR A 269 20.04 13.07 41.93
C THR A 269 19.99 12.41 43.32
N VAL A 270 20.30 11.10 43.26
CA VAL A 270 21.32 10.32 44.01
C VAL A 270 21.17 10.15 45.53
N ALA A 271 20.89 8.91 45.95
CA ALA A 271 21.84 8.11 46.75
C ALA A 271 21.43 6.62 46.81
N SER A 272 22.48 5.81 46.89
CA SER A 272 22.57 4.34 46.90
C SER A 272 21.75 3.63 47.99
N SER A 273 21.19 2.46 47.69
CA SER A 273 21.72 1.18 48.22
C SER A 273 20.80 -0.02 47.97
N VAL A 274 21.45 -1.18 47.96
CA VAL A 274 20.94 -2.55 48.10
C VAL A 274 20.47 -3.25 46.81
N SER A 275 21.44 -3.99 46.27
CA SER A 275 21.34 -5.15 45.40
C SER A 275 20.24 -6.13 45.84
N LEU A 276 19.47 -6.66 44.89
CA LEU A 276 19.09 -8.08 44.86
C LEU A 276 18.76 -8.47 43.40
N SER A 277 19.64 -9.32 42.87
CA SER A 277 19.47 -10.11 41.66
C SER A 277 18.34 -11.11 41.84
N VAL A 278 17.43 -11.28 40.85
CA VAL A 278 16.96 -12.58 40.33
C VAL A 278 16.32 -12.36 38.95
N GLU A 279 16.89 -13.01 37.93
CA GLU A 279 16.23 -13.44 36.68
C GLU A 279 16.71 -14.90 36.45
N PRO A 280 16.16 -15.66 35.50
CA PRO A 280 14.81 -16.21 35.35
C PRO A 280 14.79 -17.73 35.60
N VAL A 281 13.62 -18.33 35.85
CA VAL A 281 13.45 -19.80 35.81
C VAL A 281 12.59 -20.20 34.61
N LEU A 282 13.28 -20.62 33.56
CA LEU A 282 12.79 -21.47 32.48
C LEU A 282 12.52 -22.88 33.04
N LYS A 283 11.27 -23.36 32.97
CA LYS A 283 10.96 -24.78 33.16
C LYS A 283 10.36 -25.38 31.90
N ARG A 284 11.22 -26.13 31.22
CA ARG A 284 10.99 -27.15 30.20
C ARG A 284 10.25 -28.34 30.84
N SER A 285 9.16 -28.82 30.25
CA SER A 285 8.61 -30.16 30.56
C SER A 285 8.29 -30.94 29.29
N LYS A 286 8.68 -32.22 29.33
CA LYS A 286 8.71 -33.21 28.26
C LYS A 286 7.35 -33.82 27.96
N ALA A 287 7.29 -34.34 26.73
CA ALA A 287 6.47 -35.38 26.14
C ALA A 287 5.81 -36.43 27.06
N GLN A 288 4.61 -36.84 26.66
CA GLN A 288 4.07 -38.18 26.87
C GLN A 288 3.48 -38.70 25.55
N ASP A 289 4.02 -39.83 25.10
CA ASP A 289 3.58 -40.67 24.00
C ASP A 289 2.39 -41.57 24.40
N GLN A 290 1.73 -42.08 23.35
CA GLN A 290 1.06 -43.38 23.19
C GLN A 290 -0.47 -43.35 23.02
N GLN A 291 -0.92 -43.52 21.77
CA GLN A 291 -1.75 -44.67 21.45
C GLN A 291 -1.56 -45.16 19.99
N ILE A 292 -1.23 -46.44 19.90
CA ILE A 292 -0.98 -47.24 18.70
C ILE A 292 -2.31 -47.82 18.20
N GLN A 293 -2.55 -47.82 16.88
CA GLN A 293 -3.27 -48.91 16.21
C GLN A 293 -2.79 -49.10 14.76
N ARG A 294 -2.60 -50.38 14.41
CA ARG A 294 -1.78 -50.92 13.31
C ARG A 294 -2.50 -50.96 11.96
N LEU A 295 -1.69 -50.88 10.89
CA LEU A 295 -1.94 -51.34 9.51
C LEU A 295 -2.18 -52.87 9.43
N PRO A 296 -2.65 -53.34 8.25
CA PRO A 296 -1.71 -54.13 7.44
C PRO A 296 -1.70 -53.75 5.94
N SER A 297 -0.55 -54.05 5.33
CA SER A 297 -0.19 -53.93 3.91
C SER A 297 -0.37 -55.26 3.14
N VAL A 298 -0.02 -55.21 1.84
CA VAL A 298 0.16 -56.30 0.83
C VAL A 298 -1.08 -56.44 -0.09
N ASN A 299 -1.02 -56.39 -1.43
CA ASN A 299 -0.04 -56.98 -2.34
C ASN A 299 0.06 -56.28 -3.72
N ASN A 300 1.19 -56.56 -4.38
CA ASN A 300 1.57 -56.24 -5.75
C ASN A 300 0.66 -56.90 -6.81
N ASN A 301 0.60 -56.32 -8.01
CA ASN A 301 0.83 -57.13 -9.21
C ASN A 301 1.43 -56.34 -10.38
N CYS A 302 2.32 -57.05 -11.06
CA CYS A 302 3.20 -56.68 -12.15
C CYS A 302 2.49 -56.83 -13.51
N GLY A 303 2.95 -56.11 -14.54
CA GLY A 303 2.52 -56.30 -15.92
C GLY A 303 3.19 -55.31 -16.87
N SER A 304 4.34 -55.70 -17.40
CA SER A 304 5.19 -54.96 -18.33
C SER A 304 4.92 -55.37 -19.79
N ILE A 305 5.45 -54.57 -20.72
CA ILE A 305 5.87 -54.87 -22.12
C ILE A 305 5.04 -54.21 -23.25
N ASP A 306 5.62 -53.11 -23.76
CA ASP A 306 6.04 -52.78 -25.13
C ASP A 306 5.13 -52.99 -26.36
N VAL A 307 5.08 -51.97 -27.23
CA VAL A 307 5.81 -51.90 -28.52
C VAL A 307 5.18 -50.84 -29.45
N LEU A 308 6.03 -49.89 -29.86
CA LEU A 308 6.15 -49.16 -31.15
C LEU A 308 4.95 -49.11 -32.12
N ASN A 309 4.56 -47.89 -32.53
CA ASN A 309 4.72 -47.41 -33.92
C ASN A 309 4.13 -46.00 -34.11
N SER A 310 5.00 -45.03 -34.41
CA SER A 310 4.76 -43.96 -35.40
C SER A 310 5.29 -44.48 -36.76
N PRO A 311 5.03 -43.89 -37.95
CA PRO A 311 4.74 -42.46 -38.17
C PRO A 311 3.81 -42.10 -39.38
N HIS A 312 3.70 -40.79 -39.62
CA HIS A 312 3.41 -40.09 -40.87
C HIS A 312 2.09 -40.36 -41.63
N SER A 313 1.18 -39.39 -41.60
CA SER A 313 0.86 -38.47 -42.71
C SER A 313 -0.02 -37.33 -42.22
#